data_AF-A0A7Z7YEC9-F1
#
_entry.id   AF-A0A7Z7YEC9-F1
#
_cell.length_a   1.000
_cell.length_b   1.000
_cell.length_c   1.000
_cell.angle_alpha   90.00
_cell.angle_beta   90.00
_cell.angle_gamma   90.00
#
_symmetry.space_group_name_H-M   'P 1'
#
loop_
_entity.id
_entity.type
_entity.pdbx_description
1 polymer ?
#
loop_
_entity_poly.entity_id
_entity_poly.type
_entity_poly.pdbx_seq_one_letter_code
_entity_poly.pdbx_strand_id
1 'polypeptide(L)'
;MTEEEKLERKRKLAARRSKRYRERQKKVRTEQEEKSGLATIELTLRAADRDRIDAMCQLRAVVTEPYSREEYIAELVEQDEKRYQEQVAALGCCGKCKLPLPQGCEGLFQGDSECWRTRDYRELML
;
A
#
# COMPACT_ATOMS: atom_id res chain seq x y z
N MET A 1 -39.95 -32.85 -20.32
CA MET A 1 -38.64 -32.30 -19.90
C MET A 1 -37.55 -33.22 -20.43
N THR A 2 -36.84 -32.79 -21.45
CA THR A 2 -35.74 -33.57 -22.04
C THR A 2 -34.55 -33.63 -21.07
N GLU A 3 -33.68 -34.65 -21.20
CA GLU A 3 -32.47 -34.78 -20.37
C GLU A 3 -31.56 -33.55 -20.48
N GLU A 4 -31.53 -32.92 -21.65
CA GLU A 4 -30.79 -31.67 -21.90
C GLU A 4 -31.32 -30.49 -21.05
N GLU A 5 -32.64 -30.33 -20.97
CA GLU A 5 -33.26 -29.29 -20.13
C GLU A 5 -32.96 -29.50 -18.64
N LYS A 6 -32.91 -30.75 -18.17
CA LYS A 6 -32.55 -31.08 -16.78
C LYS A 6 -31.09 -30.73 -16.48
N LEU A 7 -30.18 -31.05 -17.40
CA LEU A 7 -28.76 -30.75 -17.27
C LEU A 7 -28.50 -29.24 -17.24
N GLU A 8 -29.17 -28.48 -18.11
CA GLU A 8 -29.03 -27.02 -18.17
C GLU A 8 -29.58 -26.35 -16.89
N ARG A 9 -30.71 -26.85 -16.36
CA ARG A 9 -31.29 -26.37 -15.10
C ARG A 9 -30.36 -26.65 -13.91
N LYS A 10 -29.68 -27.80 -13.89
CA LYS A 10 -28.69 -28.17 -12.87
C LYS A 10 -27.45 -27.26 -12.92
N ARG A 11 -26.95 -26.94 -14.12
CA ARG A 11 -25.85 -25.98 -14.34
C ARG A 11 -26.22 -24.57 -13.88
N LYS A 12 -27.42 -24.08 -14.21
CA LYS A 12 -27.94 -22.77 -13.74
C LYS A 12 -28.06 -22.71 -12.22
N LEU A 13 -28.51 -23.79 -11.58
CA LEU A 13 -28.58 -23.91 -10.12
C LEU A 13 -27.18 -23.89 -9.46
N ALA A 14 -26.22 -24.61 -10.03
CA ALA A 14 -24.84 -24.61 -9.54
C ALA A 14 -24.18 -23.24 -9.66
N ALA A 15 -24.36 -22.55 -10.80
CA ALA A 15 -23.86 -21.19 -11.01
C ALA A 15 -24.47 -20.20 -10.00
N ARG A 16 -25.78 -20.28 -9.73
CA ARG A 16 -26.45 -19.46 -8.70
C ARG A 16 -25.94 -19.74 -7.29
N ARG A 17 -25.69 -21.00 -6.95
CA ARG A 17 -25.10 -21.38 -5.64
C ARG A 17 -23.69 -20.84 -5.49
N SER A 18 -22.85 -20.99 -6.51
CA SER A 18 -21.49 -20.42 -6.54
C SER A 18 -21.48 -18.89 -6.43
N LYS A 19 -22.41 -18.19 -7.10
CA LYS A 19 -22.55 -16.73 -6.99
C LYS A 19 -22.94 -16.31 -5.56
N ARG A 20 -23.96 -16.95 -4.97
CA ARG A 20 -24.39 -16.68 -3.59
C ARG A 20 -23.30 -16.99 -2.56
N TYR A 21 -22.50 -18.04 -2.77
CA TYR A 21 -21.37 -18.35 -1.90
C TYR A 21 -20.31 -17.25 -1.95
N ARG A 22 -19.94 -16.78 -3.15
CA ARG A 22 -19.01 -15.66 -3.33
C ARG A 22 -19.52 -14.36 -2.71
N GLU A 23 -20.82 -14.05 -2.86
CA GLU A 23 -21.44 -12.88 -2.23
C GLU A 23 -21.42 -12.96 -0.70
N ARG A 24 -21.69 -14.14 -0.12
CA ARG A 24 -21.61 -14.35 1.33
C ARG A 24 -20.18 -14.20 1.86
N GLN A 25 -19.21 -14.80 1.18
CA GLN A 25 -17.79 -14.69 1.56
C GLN A 25 -17.30 -13.24 1.51
N LYS A 26 -17.69 -12.47 0.48
CA LYS A 26 -17.41 -11.04 0.43
C LYS A 26 -18.00 -10.28 1.61
N LYS A 27 -19.29 -10.51 1.95
CA LYS A 27 -19.93 -9.86 3.09
C LYS A 27 -19.23 -10.17 4.41
N VAL A 28 -18.91 -11.44 4.66
CA VAL A 28 -18.18 -11.86 5.87
C VAL A 28 -16.82 -11.17 5.96
N ARG A 29 -16.09 -11.09 4.85
CA ARG A 29 -14.80 -10.39 4.80
C ARG A 29 -14.96 -8.90 5.11
N THR A 30 -15.92 -8.22 4.47
CA THR A 30 -16.19 -6.80 4.74
C THR A 30 -16.62 -6.55 6.19
N GLU A 31 -17.47 -7.40 6.76
CA GLU A 31 -17.88 -7.30 8.16
C GLU A 31 -16.72 -7.54 9.15
N GLN A 32 -15.74 -8.37 8.78
CA GLN A 32 -14.52 -8.60 9.56
C GLN A 32 -13.56 -7.40 9.47
N GLU A 33 -13.39 -6.85 8.27
CA GLU A 33 -12.62 -5.63 8.00
C GLU A 33 -13.17 -4.44 8.80
N GLU A 34 -14.48 -4.20 8.76
CA GLU A 34 -15.16 -3.13 9.52
C GLU A 34 -14.98 -3.28 11.04
N LYS A 35 -15.02 -4.50 11.57
CA LYS A 35 -14.87 -4.76 13.02
C LYS A 35 -13.43 -4.68 13.51
N SER A 36 -12.47 -5.00 12.66
CA SER A 36 -11.04 -4.99 13.00
C SER A 36 -10.36 -3.66 12.68
N GLY A 37 -11.04 -2.75 11.97
CA GLY A 37 -10.44 -1.52 11.45
C GLY A 37 -9.43 -1.77 10.33
N LEU A 38 -9.34 -3.00 9.83
CA LEU A 38 -8.44 -3.38 8.74
C LEU A 38 -9.12 -3.09 7.41
N ALA A 39 -8.42 -2.39 6.52
CA ALA A 39 -8.88 -2.14 5.15
C ALA A 39 -8.02 -2.94 4.15
N THR A 40 -8.66 -3.72 3.29
CA THR A 40 -7.96 -4.38 2.18
C THR A 40 -7.59 -3.35 1.10
N ILE A 41 -6.33 -3.36 0.68
CA ILE A 41 -5.83 -2.58 -0.46
C ILE A 41 -5.48 -3.54 -1.60
N GLU A 42 -6.05 -3.33 -2.78
CA GLU A 42 -5.71 -4.09 -4.00
C GLU A 42 -4.73 -3.28 -4.87
N LEU A 43 -3.58 -3.87 -5.20
CA LEU A 43 -2.51 -3.24 -5.97
C LEU A 43 -2.29 -3.93 -7.32
N THR A 44 -2.13 -3.12 -8.38
CA THR A 44 -1.72 -3.63 -9.70
C THR A 44 -0.21 -3.43 -9.87
N LEU A 45 0.54 -4.52 -9.85
CA LEU A 45 2.00 -4.53 -9.97
C LEU A 45 2.45 -5.28 -11.22
N ARG A 46 3.61 -4.91 -11.75
CA ARG A 46 4.28 -5.70 -12.80
C ARG A 46 4.69 -7.05 -12.20
N ALA A 47 4.79 -8.07 -13.05
CA ALA A 47 5.20 -9.40 -12.60
C ALA A 47 6.54 -9.37 -11.84
N ALA A 48 7.54 -8.68 -12.41
CA ALA A 48 8.85 -8.54 -11.79
C ALA A 48 8.82 -7.90 -10.38
N ASP A 49 7.89 -6.98 -10.13
CA ASP A 49 7.78 -6.33 -8.82
C ASP A 49 7.13 -7.26 -7.79
N ARG A 50 6.18 -8.10 -8.22
CA ARG A 50 5.62 -9.16 -7.36
C ARG A 50 6.67 -10.20 -7.00
N ASP A 51 7.44 -10.64 -7.98
CA ASP A 51 8.52 -11.61 -7.77
C ASP A 51 9.60 -11.04 -6.84
N ARG A 52 9.88 -9.74 -6.97
CA ARG A 52 10.79 -9.03 -6.05
C ARG A 52 10.25 -9.00 -4.62
N ILE A 53 8.96 -8.74 -4.42
CA ILE A 53 8.33 -8.78 -3.09
C ILE A 53 8.50 -10.17 -2.49
N ASP A 54 8.15 -11.22 -3.24
CA ASP A 54 8.25 -12.62 -2.75
C ASP A 54 9.68 -12.99 -2.37
N ALA A 55 10.67 -12.59 -3.18
CA ALA A 55 12.08 -12.80 -2.87
C ALA A 55 12.51 -12.04 -1.60
N MET A 56 12.08 -10.78 -1.45
CA MET A 56 12.46 -9.98 -0.29
C MET A 56 11.85 -10.48 1.02
N CYS A 57 10.62 -11.01 0.99
CA CYS A 57 10.00 -11.68 2.15
C CYS A 57 10.88 -12.83 2.68
N GLN A 58 11.50 -13.60 1.79
CA GLN A 58 12.40 -14.70 2.16
C GLN A 58 13.76 -14.18 2.62
N LEU A 59 14.36 -13.25 1.86
CA LEU A 59 15.72 -12.75 2.14
C LEU A 59 15.84 -12.00 3.46
N ARG A 60 14.78 -11.29 3.88
CA ARG A 60 14.77 -10.54 5.14
C ARG A 60 14.42 -11.39 6.36
N ALA A 61 13.80 -12.55 6.16
CA ALA A 61 13.51 -13.51 7.22
C ALA A 61 14.76 -14.33 7.57
N VAL A 62 15.80 -13.67 8.11
CA VAL A 62 17.12 -14.27 8.34
C VAL A 62 17.08 -15.39 9.40
N VAL A 63 16.22 -15.24 10.41
CA VAL A 63 16.12 -16.17 11.56
C VAL A 63 14.69 -16.66 11.78
N THR A 64 13.71 -15.96 11.21
CA THR A 64 12.28 -16.24 11.37
C THR A 64 11.73 -16.93 10.13
N GLU A 65 10.46 -17.34 10.20
CA GLU A 65 9.73 -17.73 9.01
C GLU A 65 9.62 -16.55 8.02
N PRO A 66 9.54 -16.83 6.71
CA PRO A 66 9.32 -15.80 5.70
C PRO A 66 8.10 -14.94 6.01
N TYR A 67 8.25 -13.63 5.85
CA TYR A 67 7.14 -12.69 5.99
C TYR A 67 6.04 -12.99 4.97
N SER A 68 4.79 -12.80 5.38
CA SER A 68 3.70 -12.61 4.41
C SER A 68 3.92 -11.31 3.61
N ARG A 69 3.24 -11.17 2.48
CA ARG A 69 3.33 -9.95 1.66
C ARG A 69 2.75 -8.76 2.42
N GLU A 70 1.68 -9.00 3.16
CA GLU A 70 0.99 -8.03 4.00
C GLU A 70 1.92 -7.50 5.10
N GLU A 71 2.56 -8.38 5.86
CA GLU A 71 3.53 -8.00 6.90
C GLU A 71 4.73 -7.25 6.31
N TYR A 72 5.28 -7.75 5.21
CA TYR A 72 6.41 -7.10 4.57
C TYR A 72 6.08 -5.68 4.10
N ILE A 73 4.91 -5.47 3.48
CA ILE A 73 4.48 -4.15 3.05
C ILE A 73 4.18 -3.24 4.25
N ALA A 74 3.52 -3.74 5.30
CA ALA A 74 3.24 -2.96 6.50
C ALA A 74 4.54 -2.47 7.16
N GLU A 75 5.50 -3.37 7.34
CA GLU A 75 6.82 -3.05 7.90
C GLU A 75 7.58 -2.03 7.03
N LEU A 76 7.51 -2.14 5.70
CA LEU A 76 8.12 -1.16 4.81
C LEU A 76 7.49 0.23 4.97
N VAL A 77 6.17 0.32 5.16
CA VAL A 77 5.49 1.60 5.39
C VAL A 77 5.95 2.24 6.71
N GLU A 78 6.03 1.45 7.79
CA GLU A 78 6.49 1.94 9.09
C GLU A 78 7.96 2.40 9.04
N GLN A 79 8.82 1.61 8.37
CA GLN A 79 10.23 1.98 8.18
C GLN A 79 10.40 3.24 7.34
N ASP A 80 9.53 3.45 6.35
CA ASP A 80 9.54 4.64 5.52
C ASP A 80 9.09 5.88 6.29
N GLU A 81 8.01 5.76 7.07
CA GLU A 81 7.54 6.84 7.94
C GLU A 81 8.62 7.25 8.95
N LYS A 82 9.26 6.27 9.60
CA LYS A 82 10.35 6.55 10.55
C LYS A 82 11.51 7.28 9.87
N ARG A 83 11.91 6.84 8.68
CA ARG A 83 12.97 7.49 7.90
C ARG A 83 12.60 8.92 7.54
N TYR A 84 11.36 9.16 7.12
CA TYR A 84 10.87 10.50 6.83
C TYR A 84 10.92 11.40 8.07
N GLN A 85 10.49 10.89 9.22
CA GLN A 85 10.56 11.63 10.49
C GLN A 85 12.01 11.98 10.88
N GLU A 86 12.94 11.04 10.73
CA GLU A 86 14.37 11.27 10.97
C GLU A 86 14.95 12.31 10.01
N GLN A 87 14.60 12.25 8.72
CA GLN A 87 15.01 13.24 7.73
C GLN A 87 14.47 14.63 8.09
N VAL A 88 13.18 14.73 8.42
CA VAL A 88 12.55 16.01 8.83
C VAL A 88 13.18 16.56 10.10
N ALA A 89 13.47 15.72 11.09
CA ALA A 89 14.13 16.14 12.34
C ALA A 89 15.57 16.65 12.10
N ALA A 90 16.24 16.14 11.07
CA ALA A 90 17.56 16.63 10.66
C ALA A 90 17.49 17.96 9.88
N LEU A 91 16.31 18.34 9.37
CA LEU A 91 16.14 19.63 8.70
C LEU A 91 16.08 20.77 9.72
N GLY A 92 16.73 21.88 9.36
CA GLY A 92 16.63 23.13 10.09
C GLY A 92 15.58 24.08 9.49
N CYS A 93 15.92 25.37 9.51
CA CYS A 93 15.13 26.39 8.81
C CYS A 93 15.64 26.60 7.37
N CYS A 94 14.73 27.01 6.49
CA CYS A 94 15.07 27.39 5.12
C CYS A 94 16.10 28.52 5.07
N GLY A 95 17.11 28.42 4.20
CA GLY A 95 18.11 29.46 3.99
C GLY A 95 17.52 30.82 3.65
N LYS A 96 16.45 30.86 2.84
CA LYS A 96 15.77 32.09 2.40
C LYS A 96 14.74 32.62 3.40
N CYS A 97 13.66 31.87 3.64
CA CYS A 97 12.53 32.35 4.43
C CYS A 97 12.71 32.19 5.94
N LYS A 98 13.75 31.47 6.38
CA LYS A 98 14.03 31.18 7.80
C LYS A 98 12.90 30.45 8.56
N LEU A 99 11.88 29.98 7.85
CA LEU A 99 10.81 29.15 8.39
C LEU A 99 11.26 27.69 8.52
N PRO A 100 10.70 26.94 9.49
CA PRO A 100 11.00 25.54 9.68
C PRO A 100 10.60 24.72 8.45
N LEU A 101 11.44 23.77 8.08
CA LEU A 101 11.20 22.81 7.00
C LEU A 101 10.47 21.57 7.56
N PRO A 102 9.69 20.83 6.74
CA PRO A 102 9.57 20.96 5.28
C PRO A 102 8.54 21.99 4.78
N GLN A 103 7.63 22.50 5.62
CA GLN A 103 6.61 23.47 5.19
C GLN A 103 7.23 24.74 4.58
N GLY A 104 8.23 25.31 5.25
CA GLY A 104 9.01 26.43 4.74
C GLY A 104 8.15 27.61 4.27
N CYS A 105 8.42 28.12 3.07
CA CYS A 105 7.70 29.25 2.47
C CYS A 105 6.51 28.87 1.59
N GLU A 106 6.10 27.59 1.59
CA GLU A 106 5.02 27.09 0.74
C GLU A 106 5.16 27.40 -0.76
N GLY A 107 6.38 27.71 -1.23
CA GLY A 107 6.69 27.94 -2.63
C GLY A 107 6.78 29.42 -3.02
N LEU A 108 6.57 30.35 -2.08
CA LEU A 108 6.67 31.79 -2.33
C LEU A 108 8.03 32.20 -2.92
N PHE A 109 9.12 31.53 -2.51
CA PHE A 109 10.48 31.79 -2.98
C PHE A 109 11.01 30.67 -3.89
N GLN A 110 10.15 29.89 -4.54
CA GLN A 110 10.59 28.85 -5.47
C GLN A 110 11.32 29.48 -6.67
N GLY A 111 12.49 28.94 -7.00
CA GLY A 111 13.41 29.51 -8.00
C GLY A 111 14.54 30.35 -7.40
N ASP A 112 14.43 30.79 -6.14
CA ASP A 112 15.54 31.42 -5.42
C ASP A 112 16.59 30.37 -5.02
N SER A 113 17.87 30.70 -5.20
CA SER A 113 19.01 29.83 -4.92
C SER A 113 19.24 29.55 -3.43
N GLU A 114 18.63 30.32 -2.52
CA GLU A 114 18.73 30.10 -1.07
C GLU A 114 17.49 29.37 -0.52
N CYS A 115 16.49 29.11 -1.35
CA CYS A 115 15.29 28.41 -0.96
C CYS A 115 15.53 26.89 -0.98
N TRP A 116 15.34 26.22 0.17
CA TRP A 116 15.43 24.77 0.29
C TRP A 116 14.53 24.06 -0.72
N ARG A 117 13.33 24.60 -0.97
CA ARG A 117 12.39 24.01 -1.94
C ARG A 117 12.92 24.02 -3.39
N THR A 118 13.86 24.92 -3.71
CA THR A 118 14.51 24.98 -5.03
C THR A 118 15.67 23.98 -5.13
N ARG A 119 16.48 23.83 -4.08
CA ARG A 119 17.75 23.09 -4.14
C ARG A 119 17.69 21.68 -3.58
N ASP A 120 17.03 21.53 -2.43
CA ASP A 120 17.26 20.39 -1.54
C ASP A 120 15.96 19.60 -1.26
N TYR A 121 14.81 20.04 -1.80
CA TYR A 121 13.51 19.38 -1.62
C TYR A 121 13.47 17.88 -1.98
N ARG A 122 14.41 17.43 -2.82
CA ARG A 122 14.56 16.02 -3.22
C ARG A 122 15.05 15.14 -2.08
N GLU A 123 15.62 15.71 -1.02
CA GLU A 123 16.06 14.97 0.17
C GLU A 123 14.92 14.24 0.88
N LEU A 124 13.67 14.71 0.72
CA LEU A 124 12.47 14.07 1.28
C LEU A 124 11.64 13.28 0.26
N MET A 125 12.09 13.13 -0.98
CA MET A 125 11.37 12.30 -1.97
C MET A 125 11.77 10.83 -1.88
N LEU A 126 10.81 9.96 -2.22
CA LEU A 126 11.00 8.52 -2.43
C LEU A 126 11.41 8.19 -3.87
#